data_AF-A0A2H9P6A1-F1
#
_entry.id   AF-A0A2H9P6A1-F1
#
_cell.length_a   1.000
_cell.length_b   1.000
_cell.length_c   1.000
_cell.angle_alpha   90.00
_cell.angle_beta   90.00
_cell.angle_gamma   90.00
#
_symmetry.space_group_name_H-M   'P 1'
#
loop_
_entity.id
_entity.type
_entity.pdbx_description
1 polymer ?
#
loop_
_entity_poly.entity_id
_entity_poly.type
_entity_poly.pdbx_seq_one_letter_code
_entity_poly.pdbx_strand_id
1 'polypeptide(L)'
;MSELSDQQREQVRRNLDFKRNDVRAWCFHVQRQHIEDYFIHHSRLKNPKLPKISIHKNFDHYLLRSIKDDLEKFVFPYHQELSDIVVQTDWDMKHTIEHWKMQRVDEGIAFQLADAVAWFNQKHVPIDNCKDMDLRDYIKSSMEQDLLR
;
A
#
# COMPACT_ATOMS: atom_id res chain seq x y z
N MET A 1 18.71 -6.21 -6.44
CA MET A 1 17.87 -7.21 -7.13
C MET A 1 18.16 -7.14 -8.61
N SER A 2 18.43 -8.26 -9.27
CA SER A 2 18.70 -8.30 -10.70
C SER A 2 17.40 -8.03 -11.46
N GLU A 3 17.41 -7.02 -12.34
CA GLU A 3 16.27 -6.73 -13.19
C GLU A 3 15.88 -7.95 -14.03
N LEU A 4 14.60 -8.33 -14.00
CA LEU A 4 14.05 -9.36 -14.90
C LEU A 4 14.33 -8.98 -16.36
N SER A 5 14.62 -9.96 -17.22
CA SER A 5 14.74 -9.72 -18.68
C SER A 5 13.37 -9.40 -19.29
N ASP A 6 13.35 -8.72 -20.44
CA ASP A 6 12.10 -8.36 -21.13
C ASP A 6 11.23 -9.58 -21.49
N GLN A 7 11.84 -10.74 -21.79
CA GLN A 7 11.11 -11.99 -22.00
C GLN A 7 10.45 -12.53 -20.72
N GLN A 8 11.15 -12.46 -19.58
CA GLN A 8 10.57 -12.84 -18.28
C GLN A 8 9.42 -11.90 -17.92
N ARG A 9 9.56 -10.60 -18.18
CA ARG A 9 8.53 -9.59 -17.92
C ARG A 9 7.29 -9.81 -18.79
N GLU A 10 7.46 -10.12 -20.07
CA GLU A 10 6.34 -10.43 -20.97
C GLU A 10 5.65 -11.75 -20.60
N GLN A 11 6.40 -12.74 -20.13
CA GLN A 11 5.84 -13.98 -19.60
C GLN A 11 5.00 -13.71 -18.34
N VAL A 12 5.52 -12.88 -17.42
CA VAL A 12 4.77 -12.47 -16.22
C VAL A 12 3.53 -11.67 -16.60
N ARG A 13 3.60 -10.76 -17.59
CA ARG A 13 2.44 -10.04 -18.14
C ARG A 13 1.34 -10.98 -18.60
N ARG A 14 1.71 -12.04 -19.33
CA ARG A 14 0.75 -13.04 -19.84
C ARG A 14 0.19 -13.91 -18.73
N ASN A 15 0.92 -14.05 -17.63
CA ASN A 15 0.51 -14.77 -16.43
C ASN A 15 -0.27 -13.90 -15.42
N LEU A 16 -0.34 -12.58 -15.62
CA LEU A 16 -1.24 -11.67 -14.89
C LEU A 16 -2.69 -11.95 -15.31
N ASP A 17 -3.21 -13.11 -14.91
CA ASP A 17 -4.58 -13.49 -15.17
C ASP A 17 -5.51 -12.93 -14.09
N PHE A 18 -5.87 -11.65 -14.22
CA PHE A 18 -6.90 -11.02 -13.39
C PHE A 18 -8.33 -11.51 -13.72
N LYS A 19 -8.50 -12.50 -14.62
CA LYS A 19 -9.83 -12.99 -15.00
C LYS A 19 -10.51 -13.81 -13.91
N ARG A 20 -9.76 -14.24 -12.89
CA ARG A 20 -10.34 -14.89 -11.71
C ARG A 20 -10.74 -13.82 -10.69
N ASN A 21 -11.98 -13.89 -10.20
CA ASN A 21 -12.57 -12.89 -9.30
C ASN A 21 -11.85 -12.75 -7.95
N ASP A 22 -10.92 -13.67 -7.63
CA ASP A 22 -10.17 -13.80 -6.38
C ASP A 22 -8.85 -13.03 -6.35
N VAL A 23 -8.45 -12.36 -7.44
CA VAL A 23 -7.22 -11.55 -7.50
C VAL A 23 -7.54 -10.10 -7.86
N ARG A 24 -7.13 -9.16 -7.00
CA ARG A 24 -7.18 -7.72 -7.28
C ARG A 24 -5.82 -7.08 -7.06
N ALA A 25 -5.45 -6.15 -7.94
CA ALA A 25 -4.26 -5.32 -7.78
C ALA A 25 -4.67 -3.88 -7.46
N TRP A 26 -4.03 -3.30 -6.45
CA TRP A 26 -4.11 -1.87 -6.15
C TRP A 26 -2.73 -1.24 -6.33
N CYS A 27 -2.70 -0.09 -6.99
CA CYS A 27 -1.53 0.77 -7.06
C CYS A 27 -1.81 2.03 -6.23
N PHE A 28 -1.02 2.24 -5.18
CA PHE A 28 -1.15 3.41 -4.32
C PHE A 28 0.01 4.35 -4.57
N HIS A 29 -0.28 5.57 -5.03
CA HIS A 29 0.73 6.63 -5.10
C HIS A 29 0.72 7.42 -3.80
N VAL A 30 1.80 7.29 -3.03
CA VAL A 30 2.00 7.99 -1.76
C VAL A 30 3.38 8.64 -1.71
N GLN A 31 3.48 9.77 -1.02
CA GLN A 31 4.75 10.46 -0.78
C GLN A 31 5.18 10.30 0.69
N ARG A 32 5.31 9.05 1.15
CA ARG A 32 5.55 8.72 2.58
C ARG A 32 6.67 9.56 3.19
N GLN A 33 7.86 9.54 2.60
CA GLN A 33 9.02 10.24 3.16
C GLN A 33 8.80 11.76 3.23
N HIS A 34 8.24 12.39 2.19
CA HIS A 34 7.94 13.82 2.21
C HIS A 34 6.90 14.19 3.27
N ILE A 35 5.87 13.35 3.45
CA ILE A 35 4.84 13.54 4.47
C ILE A 35 5.45 13.38 5.86
N GLU A 36 6.22 12.32 6.10
CA GLU A 36 6.88 12.07 7.37
C GLU A 36 7.85 13.20 7.75
N ASP A 37 8.70 13.63 6.82
CA ASP A 37 9.63 14.74 7.01
C ASP A 37 8.91 16.04 7.34
N TYR A 38 7.81 16.34 6.64
CA TYR A 38 7.00 17.52 6.93
C TYR A 38 6.52 17.56 8.39
N PHE A 39 5.97 16.46 8.90
CA PHE A 39 5.45 16.40 10.27
C PHE A 39 6.55 16.35 11.33
N ILE A 40 7.64 15.59 11.11
CA ILE A 40 8.77 15.50 12.04
C ILE A 40 9.39 16.89 12.28
N HIS A 41 9.43 17.73 11.24
CA HIS A 41 10.02 19.06 11.34
C HIS A 41 9.03 20.15 11.81
N HIS A 42 7.73 19.85 11.89
CA HIS A 42 6.71 20.83 12.23
C HIS A 42 6.83 21.32 13.68
N SER A 43 6.85 22.65 13.88
CA SER A 43 7.12 23.30 15.17
C SER A 43 6.18 22.88 16.30
N ARG A 44 4.89 22.72 15.99
CA ARG A 44 3.86 22.27 16.94
C ARG A 44 4.18 20.89 17.53
N LEU A 45 4.65 19.96 16.71
CA LEU A 45 4.97 18.58 17.12
C LEU A 45 6.31 18.48 17.86
N LYS A 46 7.12 19.54 17.83
CA LYS A 46 8.35 19.67 18.63
C LYS A 46 8.09 20.21 20.05
N ASN A 47 6.86 20.55 20.39
CA ASN A 47 6.53 21.07 21.72
C ASN A 47 6.67 19.96 22.79
N PRO A 48 7.62 20.07 23.73
CA PRO A 48 7.89 19.03 24.73
C PRO A 48 6.75 18.86 25.75
N LYS A 49 5.80 19.80 25.82
CA LYS A 49 4.62 19.70 26.69
C LYS A 49 3.50 18.84 26.10
N LEU A 50 3.57 18.52 24.81
CA LEU A 50 2.58 17.69 24.15
C LEU A 50 3.00 16.21 24.16
N PRO A 51 2.03 15.26 24.16
CA PRO A 51 2.35 13.85 24.00
C PRO A 51 3.14 13.59 22.72
N LYS A 52 4.14 12.71 22.80
CA LYS A 52 4.88 12.28 21.61
C LYS A 52 3.96 11.48 20.69
N ILE A 53 3.80 11.96 19.47
CA ILE A 53 3.02 11.29 18.42
C ILE A 53 3.96 10.47 17.56
N SER A 54 3.57 9.23 17.24
CA SER A 54 4.29 8.41 16.25
C SER A 54 3.77 8.74 14.85
N ILE A 55 4.58 9.44 14.05
CA ILE A 55 4.21 9.85 12.69
C ILE A 55 3.97 8.63 11.80
N HIS A 56 4.86 7.63 11.85
CA HIS A 56 4.73 6.39 11.07
C HIS A 56 3.42 5.65 11.36
N LYS A 57 3.03 5.51 12.64
CA LYS A 57 1.75 4.85 13.00
C LYS A 57 0.53 5.63 12.51
N ASN A 58 0.60 6.96 12.51
CA ASN A 58 -0.48 7.78 11.98
C ASN A 58 -0.57 7.64 10.46
N PHE A 59 0.56 7.70 9.75
CA PHE A 59 0.59 7.45 8.31
C PHE A 59 -0.03 6.09 7.96
N ASP A 60 0.39 5.02 8.62
CA ASP A 60 -0.17 3.67 8.44
C ASP A 60 -1.69 3.63 8.69
N HIS A 61 -2.18 4.37 9.70
CA HIS A 61 -3.61 4.46 9.99
C HIS A 61 -4.40 5.12 8.87
N TYR A 62 -3.96 6.28 8.36
CA TYR A 62 -4.67 6.97 7.27
C TYR A 62 -4.58 6.20 5.95
N LEU A 63 -3.44 5.56 5.68
CA LEU A 63 -3.29 4.69 4.53
C LEU A 63 -4.31 3.53 4.59
N LEU A 64 -4.39 2.80 5.71
CA LEU A 64 -5.38 1.72 5.85
C LEU A 64 -6.80 2.24 5.67
N ARG A 65 -7.13 3.35 6.33
CA ARG A 65 -8.47 3.96 6.28
C ARG A 65 -8.86 4.33 4.85
N SER A 66 -7.92 4.76 4.02
CA SER A 66 -8.18 5.13 2.63
C SER A 66 -8.51 3.95 1.71
N ILE A 67 -8.12 2.73 2.10
CA ILE A 67 -8.28 1.52 1.27
C ILE A 67 -9.23 0.49 1.92
N LYS A 68 -9.57 0.68 3.19
CA LYS A 68 -10.35 -0.28 3.99
C LYS A 68 -11.67 -0.66 3.32
N ASP A 69 -12.45 0.31 2.87
CA ASP A 69 -13.75 0.06 2.25
C ASP A 69 -13.62 -0.80 0.97
N ASP A 70 -12.54 -0.63 0.20
CA ASP A 70 -12.29 -1.43 -0.98
C ASP A 70 -11.85 -2.86 -0.62
N LEU A 71 -11.03 -3.01 0.41
CA LEU A 71 -10.63 -4.31 0.94
C LEU A 71 -11.85 -5.07 1.50
N GLU A 72 -12.72 -4.40 2.25
CA GLU A 72 -13.95 -4.98 2.79
C GLU A 72 -14.88 -5.45 1.67
N LYS A 73 -15.08 -4.65 0.63
CA LYS A 73 -15.86 -5.05 -0.56
C LYS A 73 -15.24 -6.24 -1.30
N PHE A 74 -13.92 -6.39 -1.26
CA PHE A 74 -13.22 -7.50 -1.88
C PHE A 74 -13.40 -8.80 -1.08
N VAL A 75 -13.33 -8.77 0.25
CA VAL A 75 -13.43 -9.97 1.09
C VAL A 75 -14.86 -10.39 1.41
N PHE A 76 -15.81 -9.44 1.42
CA PHE A 76 -17.21 -9.67 1.79
C PHE A 76 -17.87 -10.85 1.05
N PRO A 77 -17.72 -11.01 -0.29
CA PRO A 77 -18.30 -12.14 -1.02
C PRO A 77 -17.77 -13.52 -0.60
N TYR A 78 -16.62 -13.57 0.08
CA TYR A 78 -15.94 -14.80 0.49
C TYR A 78 -16.17 -15.14 1.97
N HIS A 79 -16.98 -14.35 2.68
CA HIS A 79 -17.19 -14.48 4.13
C HIS A 79 -15.88 -14.49 4.93
N GLN A 80 -14.89 -13.72 4.47
CA GLN A 80 -13.58 -13.56 5.10
C GLN A 80 -13.50 -12.22 5.85
N GLU A 81 -12.65 -12.15 6.86
CA GLU A 81 -12.29 -10.90 7.54
C GLU A 81 -11.04 -10.26 6.91
N LEU A 82 -10.78 -8.99 7.22
CA LEU A 82 -9.57 -8.30 6.73
C LEU A 82 -8.28 -8.99 7.19
N SER A 83 -8.29 -9.65 8.35
CA SER A 83 -7.15 -10.43 8.87
C SER A 83 -6.88 -11.71 8.08
N ASP A 84 -7.85 -12.17 7.30
CA ASP A 84 -7.71 -13.36 6.44
C ASP A 84 -7.11 -13.00 5.08
N ILE A 85 -6.94 -11.70 4.78
CA ILE A 85 -6.29 -11.24 3.56
C ILE A 85 -4.81 -11.57 3.63
N VAL A 86 -4.35 -12.26 2.60
CA VAL A 86 -2.96 -12.52 2.33
C VAL A 86 -2.42 -11.39 1.44
N VAL A 87 -1.46 -10.63 1.95
CA VAL A 87 -0.86 -9.48 1.26
C VAL A 87 0.62 -9.70 0.98
N GLN A 88 1.04 -9.20 -0.18
CA GLN A 88 2.44 -8.96 -0.49
C GLN A 88 2.66 -7.46 -0.57
N THR A 89 3.72 -6.99 0.08
CA THR A 89 4.14 -5.59 0.03
C THR A 89 5.65 -5.52 -0.13
N ASP A 90 6.14 -4.33 -0.46
CA ASP A 90 7.55 -4.00 -0.34
C ASP A 90 8.07 -4.22 1.09
N TRP A 91 9.39 -4.39 1.23
CA TRP A 91 10.01 -4.76 2.49
C TRP A 91 9.81 -3.71 3.59
N ASP A 92 9.77 -2.44 3.22
CA ASP A 92 9.53 -1.29 4.10
C ASP A 92 8.09 -1.22 4.65
N MET A 93 7.15 -1.91 4.00
CA MET A 93 5.75 -2.02 4.42
C MET A 93 5.50 -3.22 5.36
N LYS A 94 6.52 -4.05 5.64
CA LYS A 94 6.39 -5.23 6.50
C LYS A 94 5.74 -4.90 7.85
N HIS A 95 6.25 -3.87 8.54
CA HIS A 95 5.72 -3.47 9.85
C HIS A 95 4.32 -2.89 9.76
N THR A 96 3.99 -2.20 8.68
CA THR A 96 2.64 -1.68 8.43
C THR A 96 1.63 -2.84 8.32
N ILE A 97 1.96 -3.89 7.58
CA ILE A 97 1.13 -5.09 7.45
C ILE A 97 0.96 -5.84 8.77
N GLU A 98 2.05 -6.01 9.54
CA GLU A 98 2.00 -6.61 10.88
C GLU A 98 1.05 -5.82 11.80
N HIS A 99 1.11 -4.48 11.78
CA HIS A 99 0.20 -3.63 12.55
C HIS A 99 -1.25 -3.78 12.12
N TRP A 100 -1.51 -4.00 10.83
CA TRP A 100 -2.85 -4.23 10.31
C TRP A 100 -3.38 -5.64 10.58
N LYS A 101 -2.55 -6.54 11.13
CA LYS A 101 -2.88 -7.94 11.43
C LYS A 101 -3.28 -8.75 10.19
N MET A 102 -2.77 -8.37 9.01
CA MET A 102 -2.97 -9.12 7.78
C MET A 102 -1.93 -10.23 7.66
N GLN A 103 -2.26 -11.29 6.93
CA GLN A 103 -1.33 -12.38 6.70
C GLN A 103 -0.34 -12.00 5.61
N ARG A 104 0.95 -12.28 5.84
CA ARG A 104 1.98 -12.11 4.82
C ARG A 104 2.16 -13.44 4.08
N VAL A 105 2.34 -13.36 2.76
CA VAL A 105 2.76 -14.52 1.97
C VAL A 105 4.27 -14.53 1.78
N ASP A 106 4.87 -15.71 1.91
CA ASP A 106 6.26 -15.97 1.50
C ASP A 106 6.34 -16.10 -0.03
N GLU A 107 7.52 -15.94 -0.61
CA GLU A 107 7.75 -15.89 -2.07
C GLU A 107 7.01 -17.01 -2.85
N GLY A 108 6.20 -16.63 -3.86
CA GLY A 108 5.31 -17.54 -4.61
C GLY A 108 4.65 -16.89 -5.83
N ILE A 109 3.52 -17.41 -6.33
CA ILE A 109 2.84 -16.85 -7.53
C ILE A 109 2.36 -15.40 -7.28
N ALA A 110 1.88 -15.11 -6.07
CA ALA A 110 1.54 -13.75 -5.67
C ALA A 110 2.76 -12.81 -5.78
N PHE A 111 3.94 -13.29 -5.39
CA PHE A 111 5.23 -12.58 -5.50
C PHE A 111 5.50 -12.09 -6.92
N GLN A 112 5.34 -12.99 -7.88
CA GLN A 112 5.53 -12.68 -9.31
C GLN A 112 4.49 -11.67 -9.82
N LEU A 113 3.27 -11.71 -9.29
CA LEU A 113 2.19 -10.81 -9.67
C LEU A 113 2.46 -9.36 -9.20
N ALA A 114 2.82 -9.16 -7.93
CA ALA A 114 3.07 -7.81 -7.44
C ALA A 114 4.37 -7.21 -8.01
N ASP A 115 5.42 -8.01 -8.22
CA ASP A 115 6.64 -7.55 -8.90
C ASP A 115 6.34 -7.06 -10.32
N ALA A 116 5.47 -7.77 -11.04
CA ALA A 116 5.00 -7.33 -12.36
C ALA A 116 4.28 -5.99 -12.28
N VAL A 117 3.34 -5.87 -11.33
CA VAL A 117 2.53 -4.67 -11.14
C VAL A 117 3.42 -3.48 -10.81
N ALA A 118 4.36 -3.64 -9.88
CA ALA A 118 5.34 -2.62 -9.53
C ALA A 118 6.17 -2.16 -10.73
N TRP A 119 6.64 -3.11 -11.55
CA TRP A 119 7.41 -2.78 -12.75
C TRP A 119 6.60 -2.02 -13.81
N PHE A 120 5.38 -2.48 -14.10
CA PHE A 120 4.51 -1.81 -15.08
C PHE A 120 4.16 -0.40 -14.64
N ASN A 121 3.88 -0.20 -13.35
CA ASN A 121 3.67 1.14 -12.78
C ASN A 121 4.91 2.03 -12.93
N GLN A 122 6.12 1.51 -12.67
CA GLN A 122 7.37 2.26 -12.86
C GLN A 122 7.58 2.70 -14.32
N LYS A 123 7.08 1.92 -15.29
CA LYS A 123 7.18 2.22 -16.73
C LYS A 123 5.98 2.98 -17.29
N HIS A 124 5.03 3.39 -16.44
CA HIS A 124 3.79 4.04 -16.84
C HIS A 124 2.99 3.22 -17.86
N VAL A 125 3.05 1.90 -17.76
CA VAL A 125 2.29 0.98 -18.60
C VAL A 125 0.96 0.67 -17.89
N PRO A 126 -0.20 0.88 -18.54
CA PRO A 126 -1.49 0.55 -17.96
C PRO A 126 -1.63 -0.95 -17.71
N ILE A 127 -2.19 -1.31 -16.55
CA ILE A 127 -2.51 -2.70 -16.17
C ILE A 127 -4.03 -2.83 -16.09
N ASP A 128 -4.61 -3.70 -16.91
CA ASP A 128 -6.05 -3.99 -16.86
C ASP A 128 -6.42 -4.56 -15.48
N ASN A 129 -7.54 -4.10 -14.91
CA ASN A 129 -8.04 -4.47 -13.57
C ASN A 129 -7.11 -4.09 -12.39
N CYS A 130 -6.13 -3.21 -12.59
CA CYS A 130 -5.42 -2.55 -11.49
C CYS A 130 -6.15 -1.26 -11.10
N LYS A 131 -6.50 -1.13 -9.81
CA LYS A 131 -7.07 0.12 -9.29
C LYS A 131 -5.95 1.07 -8.91
N ASP A 132 -5.81 2.16 -9.66
CA ASP A 132 -4.87 3.24 -9.36
C ASP A 132 -5.51 4.27 -8.40
N MET A 133 -4.80 4.62 -7.32
CA MET A 133 -5.24 5.55 -6.29
C MET A 133 -4.11 6.53 -5.94
N ASP A 134 -4.32 7.81 -6.25
CA ASP A 134 -3.45 8.90 -5.79
C ASP A 134 -3.88 9.38 -4.40
N LEU A 135 -3.04 9.12 -3.40
CA LEU A 135 -3.33 9.40 -2.00
C LEU A 135 -2.40 10.46 -1.41
N ARG A 136 -1.55 11.08 -2.24
CA ARG A 136 -0.48 12.00 -1.81
C ARG A 136 -1.00 13.16 -0.98
N ASP A 137 -1.98 13.90 -1.50
CA ASP A 137 -2.52 15.09 -0.83
C ASP A 137 -3.53 14.72 0.27
N TYR A 138 -4.28 13.63 0.07
CA TYR A 138 -5.32 13.19 1.01
C TYR A 138 -4.73 12.81 2.37
N ILE A 139 -3.69 11.97 2.39
CA ILE A 139 -3.08 11.50 3.64
C ILE A 139 -2.47 12.67 4.39
N LYS A 140 -1.74 13.54 3.69
CA LYS A 140 -1.14 14.74 4.28
C LYS A 140 -2.20 15.63 4.92
N SER A 141 -3.24 15.98 4.16
CA SER A 141 -4.30 16.88 4.63
C SER A 141 -5.05 16.30 5.84
N SER A 142 -5.29 14.99 5.84
CA SER A 142 -5.97 14.31 6.96
C SER A 142 -5.11 14.32 8.22
N MET A 143 -3.82 14.01 8.10
CA MET A 143 -2.88 14.10 9.22
C MET A 143 -2.72 15.55 9.72
N GLU A 144 -2.73 16.56 8.85
CA GLU A 144 -2.64 17.96 9.27
C GLU A 144 -3.84 18.37 10.12
N GLN A 145 -5.04 17.95 9.73
CA GLN A 145 -6.25 18.26 10.47
C GLN A 145 -6.24 17.65 11.87
N ASP A 146 -5.75 16.43 12.03
CA ASP A 146 -5.84 15.73 13.32
C ASP A 146 -4.61 15.96 14.21
N LEU A 147 -3.42 16.17 13.63
CA LEU A 147 -2.17 16.32 14.38
C LEU A 147 -1.77 17.78 14.63
N LEU A 148 -2.24 18.72 13.79
CA LEU A 148 -1.80 20.11 13.83
C LEU A 148 -2.89 21.13 14.17
N ARG A 149 -4.16 20.71 14.33
CA ARG A 149 -5.24 21.54 14.91
C ARG A 149 -5.21 21.50 16.43
#